data_AF-A0A090YLA4-F1
#
_entry.id   AF-A0A090YLA4-F1
#
_cell.length_a   1.000
_cell.length_b   1.000
_cell.length_c   1.000
_cell.angle_alpha   90.00
_cell.angle_beta   90.00
_cell.angle_gamma   90.00
#
_symmetry.space_group_name_H-M   'P 1'
#
loop_
_entity.id
_entity.type
_entity.pdbx_description
1 polymer ?
#
loop_
_entity_poly.entity_id
_entity_poly.type
_entity_poly.pdbx_seq_one_letter_code
_entity_poly.pdbx_strand_id
1 'polypeptide(L)'
;MCKTTEIIYREPGEGAIDFAKQFMGDLTRDEALPIVRRLLKGRLHGEMDKRVKRCAYCGYFYRDKTRPNNSKTCCSKCKVGLDTLRRSIIRADKALLNPKKPKAEKCHLWWLEYPFYVQEYEMLKNTWKYEVPYSPDKLTIIHAAKQRDEMIGGKRKPKRIVPYIGWEEEID
;
A
#
# COMPACT_ATOMS: atom_id res chain seq x y z
N MET A 1 9.44 -26.68 23.67
CA MET A 1 8.78 -26.94 22.37
C MET A 1 9.58 -26.29 21.26
N CYS A 2 10.34 -27.07 20.49
CA CYS A 2 11.05 -26.56 19.32
C CYS A 2 10.04 -26.29 18.22
N LYS A 3 9.67 -25.01 18.02
CA LYS A 3 8.87 -24.61 16.86
C LYS A 3 9.70 -24.90 15.62
N THR A 4 9.38 -25.97 14.89
CA THR A 4 9.86 -26.21 13.54
C THR A 4 9.22 -25.16 12.65
N THR A 5 9.84 -23.98 12.58
CA THR A 5 9.42 -22.93 11.64
C THR A 5 9.80 -23.42 10.25
N GLU A 6 8.83 -23.93 9.50
CA GLU A 6 9.01 -24.21 8.08
C GLU A 6 9.49 -22.94 7.39
N ILE A 7 10.65 -23.02 6.75
CA ILE A 7 11.26 -21.89 6.07
C ILE A 7 10.62 -21.80 4.70
N ILE A 8 9.78 -20.79 4.49
CA ILE A 8 9.19 -20.52 3.18
C ILE A 8 10.21 -19.73 2.36
N TYR A 9 10.78 -20.37 1.35
CA TYR A 9 11.67 -19.72 0.39
C TYR A 9 10.85 -18.99 -0.68
N ARG A 10 11.23 -17.73 -0.97
CA ARG A 10 10.65 -16.95 -2.07
C ARG A 10 11.68 -16.71 -3.16
N GLU A 11 11.44 -15.75 -4.05
CA GLU A 11 12.50 -15.25 -4.93
C GLU A 11 13.61 -14.58 -4.12
N PRO A 12 14.89 -14.88 -4.40
CA PRO A 12 16.01 -14.30 -3.68
C PRO A 12 16.13 -12.80 -3.99
N GLY A 13 16.35 -12.01 -2.94
CA GLY A 13 16.62 -10.58 -3.09
C GLY A 13 18.09 -10.29 -3.41
N GLU A 14 18.36 -9.09 -3.90
CA GLU A 14 19.70 -8.62 -4.30
C GLU A 14 20.80 -8.95 -3.26
N GLY A 15 20.58 -8.63 -1.97
CA GLY A 15 21.58 -8.92 -0.94
C GLY A 15 21.83 -10.41 -0.66
N ALA A 16 20.86 -11.29 -0.94
CA ALA A 16 21.05 -12.73 -0.85
C ALA A 16 21.80 -13.27 -2.07
N ILE A 17 21.53 -12.71 -3.26
CA ILE A 17 22.25 -13.02 -4.49
C ILE A 17 23.71 -12.60 -4.37
N ASP A 18 23.99 -11.38 -3.91
CA ASP A 18 25.35 -10.88 -3.68
C ASP A 18 26.13 -11.77 -2.71
N PHE A 19 25.47 -12.23 -1.64
CA PHE A 19 26.09 -13.13 -0.67
C PHE A 19 26.38 -14.49 -1.29
N ALA A 20 25.45 -15.06 -2.07
CA ALA A 20 25.67 -16.34 -2.74
C ALA A 20 26.77 -16.25 -3.82
N LYS A 21 26.87 -15.12 -4.52
CA LYS A 21 27.93 -14.85 -5.52
C LYS A 21 29.34 -14.95 -4.93
N GLN A 22 29.53 -14.57 -3.66
CA GLN A 22 30.84 -14.68 -2.98
C GLN A 22 31.34 -16.13 -2.89
N PHE A 23 30.44 -17.12 -2.97
CA PHE A 23 30.80 -18.54 -2.90
C PHE A 23 30.73 -19.25 -4.26
N MET A 24 30.16 -18.61 -5.28
CA MET A 24 29.81 -19.26 -6.56
C MET A 24 30.42 -18.58 -7.79
N GLY A 25 31.18 -17.50 -7.63
CA GLY A 25 31.55 -16.55 -8.70
C GLY A 25 31.99 -17.17 -10.03
N ASP A 26 32.80 -18.24 -9.98
CA ASP A 26 33.43 -18.83 -11.17
C ASP A 26 33.07 -20.31 -11.40
N LEU A 27 32.08 -20.83 -10.66
CA LEU A 27 31.74 -22.25 -10.68
C LEU A 27 30.72 -22.57 -11.77
N THR A 28 30.87 -23.74 -12.39
CA THR A 28 29.84 -24.26 -13.30
C THR A 28 28.56 -24.60 -12.53
N ARG A 29 27.42 -24.71 -13.24
CA ARG A 29 26.13 -24.98 -12.61
C ARG A 29 26.16 -26.25 -11.74
N ASP A 30 26.82 -27.30 -12.22
CA ASP A 30 26.88 -28.60 -11.54
C ASP A 30 27.72 -28.54 -10.26
N GLU A 31 28.80 -27.75 -10.27
CA GLU A 31 29.65 -27.52 -9.09
C GLU A 31 28.98 -26.56 -8.08
N ALA A 32 28.13 -25.64 -8.55
CA ALA A 32 27.41 -24.70 -7.70
C ALA A 32 26.28 -25.39 -6.88
N LEU A 33 25.61 -26.41 -7.44
CA LEU A 33 24.51 -27.12 -6.77
C LEU A 33 24.84 -27.63 -5.35
N PRO A 34 25.95 -28.37 -5.11
CA PRO A 34 26.29 -28.83 -3.77
C PRO A 34 26.60 -27.67 -2.82
N ILE A 35 27.17 -26.56 -3.31
CA ILE A 35 27.46 -25.37 -2.52
C ILE A 35 26.18 -24.66 -2.11
N VAL A 36 25.23 -24.48 -3.03
CA VAL A 36 23.90 -23.91 -2.74
C VAL A 36 23.19 -24.73 -1.65
N ARG A 37 23.19 -26.06 -1.76
CA ARG A 37 22.58 -26.93 -0.73
C ARG A 37 23.22 -26.74 0.64
N ARG A 38 24.54 -26.60 0.71
CA ARG A 38 25.27 -26.33 1.96
C ARG A 38 24.99 -24.93 2.50
N LEU A 39 24.88 -23.93 1.63
CA LEU A 39 24.56 -22.55 1.97
C LEU A 39 23.14 -22.43 2.54
N LEU A 40 22.14 -23.09 1.95
CA LEU A 40 20.77 -23.13 2.45
C LEU A 40 20.65 -23.79 3.82
N LYS A 41 21.48 -24.81 4.08
CA LYS A 41 21.57 -25.49 5.39
C LYS A 41 22.38 -24.71 6.43
N GLY A 42 22.97 -23.58 6.04
CA GLY A 42 23.80 -22.76 6.91
C GLY A 42 25.14 -23.38 7.32
N ARG A 43 25.62 -24.38 6.57
CA ARG A 43 26.88 -25.09 6.87
C ARG A 43 28.11 -24.40 6.29
N LEU A 44 27.92 -23.34 5.50
CA LEU A 44 28.97 -22.70 4.72
C LEU A 44 29.49 -21.40 5.38
N HIS A 45 28.67 -20.74 6.19
CA HIS A 45 29.08 -19.59 6.99
C HIS A 45 29.42 -20.06 8.40
N GLY A 46 30.45 -19.49 9.01
CA GLY A 46 30.80 -19.78 10.41
C GLY A 46 29.69 -19.30 11.33
N GLU A 47 29.28 -20.13 12.30
CA GLU A 47 28.30 -19.79 13.34
C GLU A 47 28.71 -18.53 14.14
N MET A 48 30.00 -18.19 14.10
CA MET A 48 30.58 -17.02 14.76
C MET A 48 30.30 -15.69 14.02
N ASP A 49 29.91 -15.71 12.75
CA ASP A 49 29.63 -14.47 12.01
C ASP A 49 28.22 -13.93 12.28
N LYS A 50 28.12 -13.11 13.33
CA LYS A 50 26.88 -12.45 13.76
C LYS A 50 26.26 -11.52 12.71
N ARG A 51 26.96 -11.20 11.62
CA ARG A 51 26.43 -10.36 10.53
C ARG A 51 25.73 -11.19 9.46
N VAL A 52 25.97 -12.49 9.38
CA VAL A 52 25.23 -13.36 8.46
C VAL A 52 23.90 -13.72 9.09
N LYS A 53 22.81 -13.33 8.43
CA LYS A 53 21.45 -13.53 8.92
C LYS A 53 20.57 -14.10 7.83
N ARG A 54 19.46 -14.70 8.25
CA ARG A 54 18.40 -15.13 7.33
C ARG A 54 17.40 -14.00 7.09
N CYS A 55 17.08 -13.74 5.84
CA CYS A 55 16.08 -12.74 5.46
C CYS A 55 14.68 -13.20 5.90
N ALA A 56 13.97 -12.36 6.63
CA ALA A 56 12.62 -12.63 7.12
C ALA A 56 11.55 -12.69 6.01
N TYR A 57 11.86 -12.22 4.79
CA TYR A 57 10.95 -12.25 3.65
C TYR A 57 11.25 -13.40 2.68
N CYS A 58 12.46 -13.46 2.13
CA CYS A 58 12.80 -14.44 1.10
C CYS A 58 13.40 -15.75 1.64
N GLY A 59 13.80 -15.80 2.92
CA GLY A 59 14.29 -17.01 3.57
C GLY A 59 15.75 -17.36 3.31
N TYR A 60 16.46 -16.64 2.43
CA TYR A 60 17.88 -16.87 2.16
C TYR A 60 18.81 -16.14 3.13
N PHE A 61 20.05 -16.63 3.21
CA PHE A 61 21.11 -15.99 3.95
C PHE A 61 21.65 -14.75 3.22
N TYR A 62 21.98 -13.73 3.99
CA TYR A 62 22.62 -12.52 3.52
C TYR A 62 23.52 -11.94 4.61
N ARG A 63 24.49 -11.11 4.22
CA ARG A 63 25.36 -10.40 5.15
C ARG A 63 24.81 -9.00 5.42
N ASP A 64 24.61 -8.67 6.69
CA ASP A 64 24.14 -7.36 7.13
C ASP A 64 25.22 -6.29 6.90
N LYS A 65 24.96 -5.38 5.95
CA LYS A 65 25.83 -4.23 5.66
C LYS A 65 25.53 -3.03 6.56
N THR A 66 24.46 -3.05 7.35
CA THR A 66 24.06 -1.91 8.18
C THR A 66 24.98 -1.75 9.39
N ARG A 67 25.33 -0.51 9.74
CA ARG A 67 26.13 -0.18 10.93
C ARG A 67 25.58 -0.77 12.24
N PRO A 68 24.26 -0.68 12.54
CA PRO A 68 23.72 -1.26 13.77
C PRO A 68 23.61 -2.80 13.77
N ASN A 69 23.91 -3.48 12.65
CA ASN A 69 23.70 -4.92 12.49
C ASN A 69 22.31 -5.36 12.97
N ASN A 70 21.24 -4.68 12.53
CA ASN A 70 19.86 -4.96 12.94
C ASN A 70 18.91 -5.21 11.77
N SER A 71 19.43 -5.31 10.54
CA SER A 71 18.58 -5.58 9.40
C SER A 71 17.97 -6.98 9.54
N LYS A 72 16.72 -7.11 9.10
CA LYS A 72 15.97 -8.37 9.04
C LYS A 72 15.72 -8.82 7.60
N THR A 73 16.09 -8.00 6.61
CA THR A 73 15.81 -8.21 5.20
C THR A 73 17.03 -7.89 4.37
N CYS A 74 17.25 -8.67 3.30
CA CYS A 74 18.44 -8.54 2.46
C CYS A 74 18.44 -7.33 1.51
N CYS A 75 17.26 -6.77 1.18
CA CYS A 75 17.13 -5.59 0.30
C CYS A 75 15.84 -4.80 0.62
N SER A 76 15.71 -3.61 0.01
CA SER A 76 14.54 -2.73 0.16
C SER A 76 13.25 -3.38 -0.35
N LYS A 77 13.30 -4.09 -1.48
CA LYS A 77 12.15 -4.83 -2.04
C LYS A 77 11.63 -5.89 -1.05
N CYS A 78 12.53 -6.65 -0.42
CA CYS A 78 12.17 -7.62 0.61
C CYS A 78 11.54 -6.95 1.85
N LYS A 79 11.99 -5.75 2.22
CA LYS A 79 11.37 -4.97 3.30
C LYS A 79 9.93 -4.58 2.97
N VAL A 80 9.69 -4.03 1.78
CA VAL A 80 8.34 -3.68 1.31
C VAL A 80 7.44 -4.91 1.26
N GLY A 81 7.96 -6.04 0.75
CA GLY A 81 7.24 -7.31 0.73
C GLY A 81 6.84 -7.78 2.12
N LEU A 82 7.77 -7.73 3.09
CA LEU A 82 7.51 -8.11 4.48
C LEU A 82 6.45 -7.23 5.14
N ASP A 83 6.55 -5.91 4.95
CA ASP A 83 5.57 -4.96 5.49
C ASP A 83 4.18 -5.16 4.87
N THR A 84 4.12 -5.50 3.58
CA THR A 84 2.87 -5.82 2.89
C THR A 84 2.22 -7.08 3.44
N LEU A 85 2.99 -8.15 3.68
CA LEU A 85 2.49 -9.37 4.33
C LEU A 85 1.98 -9.12 5.74
N ARG A 86 2.72 -8.34 6.54
CA ARG A 86 2.27 -7.98 7.89
C ARG A 86 0.97 -7.21 7.86
N ARG A 87 0.85 -6.25 6.94
CA ARG A 87 -0.40 -5.51 6.73
C ARG A 87 -1.54 -6.42 6.29
N SER A 88 -1.30 -7.41 5.43
CA SER A 88 -2.36 -8.34 5.00
C SER A 88 -2.83 -9.22 6.16
N ILE A 89 -1.92 -9.72 6.99
CA ILE A 89 -2.26 -10.50 8.20
C ILE A 89 -3.09 -9.64 9.16
N ILE A 90 -2.62 -8.44 9.50
CA ILE A 90 -3.35 -7.52 10.40
C ILE A 90 -4.74 -7.18 9.84
N ARG A 91 -4.88 -7.00 8.52
CA ARG A 91 -6.19 -6.77 7.89
C ARG A 91 -7.09 -8.00 7.97
N ALA A 92 -6.55 -9.20 7.79
CA ALA A 92 -7.29 -10.44 7.92
C ALA A 92 -7.78 -10.62 9.37
N ASP A 93 -6.90 -10.44 10.35
CA ASP A 93 -7.24 -10.52 11.77
C ASP A 93 -8.31 -9.48 12.15
N LYS A 94 -8.16 -8.23 11.66
CA LYS A 94 -9.16 -7.18 11.87
C LYS A 94 -10.51 -7.52 11.23
N ALA A 95 -10.51 -8.18 10.08
CA ALA A 95 -11.73 -8.61 9.40
C ALA A 95 -12.43 -9.76 10.16
N LEU A 96 -11.67 -10.64 10.81
CA LEU A 96 -12.22 -11.67 11.69
C LEU A 96 -12.85 -11.07 12.96
N LEU A 97 -12.20 -10.06 13.56
CA LEU A 97 -12.70 -9.38 14.76
C LEU A 97 -13.90 -8.47 14.50
N ASN A 98 -13.90 -7.77 13.37
CA ASN A 98 -14.96 -6.83 12.99
C ASN A 98 -15.38 -7.10 11.54
N PRO A 99 -16.24 -8.12 11.31
CA PRO A 99 -16.71 -8.41 9.98
C PRO A 99 -17.47 -7.20 9.45
N LYS A 100 -17.04 -6.67 8.30
CA LYS A 100 -17.80 -5.63 7.61
C LYS A 100 -19.12 -6.25 7.20
N LYS A 101 -20.23 -5.59 7.56
CA LYS A 101 -21.55 -5.95 7.03
C LYS A 101 -21.43 -6.00 5.51
N PRO A 102 -21.95 -7.05 4.84
CA PRO A 102 -21.95 -7.09 3.39
C PRO A 102 -22.56 -5.79 2.88
N LYS A 103 -21.95 -5.19 1.85
CA LYS A 103 -22.58 -4.06 1.18
C LYS A 103 -23.94 -4.57 0.73
N ALA A 104 -25.02 -3.96 1.23
CA ALA A 104 -26.35 -4.23 0.71
C ALA A 104 -26.25 -4.19 -0.82
N GLU A 105 -26.71 -5.26 -1.48
CA GLU A 105 -26.76 -5.30 -2.93
C GLU A 105 -27.42 -4.01 -3.41
N LYS A 106 -26.89 -3.43 -4.49
CA LYS A 106 -27.40 -2.16 -4.99
C LYS A 106 -28.81 -2.41 -5.50
N CYS A 107 -29.81 -2.21 -4.67
CA CYS A 107 -31.22 -2.23 -5.04
C CYS A 107 -31.65 -1.00 -5.86
N HIS A 108 -30.68 -0.30 -6.44
CA HIS A 108 -30.85 0.85 -7.32
C HIS A 108 -30.31 0.47 -8.70
N LEU A 109 -31.23 0.17 -9.63
CA LEU A 109 -30.90 -0.08 -11.04
C LEU A 109 -30.78 1.28 -11.75
N TRP A 110 -29.54 1.67 -12.06
CA TRP A 110 -29.21 2.99 -12.61
C TRP A 110 -29.17 3.05 -14.14
N TRP A 111 -29.36 1.91 -14.82
CA TRP A 111 -29.29 1.78 -16.30
C TRP A 111 -30.67 1.80 -16.98
N LEU A 112 -31.75 1.98 -16.23
CA LEU A 112 -33.09 2.17 -16.77
C LEU A 112 -33.36 3.67 -16.96
N GLU A 113 -34.18 4.01 -17.94
CA GLU A 113 -34.59 5.40 -18.23
C GLU A 113 -35.26 6.07 -17.00
N TYR A 114 -35.87 5.26 -16.13
CA TYR A 114 -36.37 5.68 -14.83
C TYR A 114 -35.62 4.91 -13.72
N PRO A 115 -34.98 5.59 -12.75
CA PRO A 115 -34.31 4.92 -11.63
C PRO A 115 -35.33 4.14 -10.81
N PHE A 116 -35.31 2.81 -10.92
CA PHE A 116 -36.22 1.96 -10.16
C PHE A 116 -35.49 1.41 -8.92
N TYR A 117 -36.10 1.62 -7.76
CA TYR A 117 -35.69 0.97 -6.53
C TYR A 117 -36.39 -0.38 -6.44
N VAL A 118 -35.67 -1.44 -6.11
CA VAL A 118 -36.25 -2.79 -5.96
C VAL A 118 -37.27 -2.83 -4.82
N GLN A 119 -37.10 -2.00 -3.79
CA GLN A 119 -38.02 -1.86 -2.65
C GLN A 119 -38.33 -0.39 -2.37
N GLU A 120 -39.60 -0.10 -2.06
CA GLU A 120 -40.07 1.25 -1.72
C GLU A 120 -39.36 1.83 -0.48
N TYR A 121 -39.04 0.98 0.51
CA TYR A 121 -38.29 1.38 1.69
C TYR A 121 -36.92 2.01 1.34
N GLU A 122 -36.24 1.47 0.33
CA GLU A 122 -34.92 1.98 -0.08
C GLU A 122 -35.01 3.23 -0.95
N MET A 123 -36.12 3.38 -1.69
CA MET A 123 -36.48 4.63 -2.35
C MET A 123 -36.63 5.72 -1.28
N LEU A 124 -37.52 5.53 -0.29
CA LEU A 124 -37.79 6.49 0.78
C LEU A 124 -36.55 6.83 1.60
N LYS A 125 -35.68 5.84 1.86
CA LYS A 125 -34.39 6.03 2.52
C LYS A 125 -33.41 6.90 1.73
N ASN A 126 -33.59 7.11 0.43
CA ASN A 126 -32.73 7.95 -0.40
C ASN A 126 -33.40 9.25 -0.86
N THR A 127 -34.73 9.27 -1.04
CA THR A 127 -35.48 10.45 -1.50
C THR A 127 -35.35 11.64 -0.55
N TRP A 128 -35.23 11.41 0.76
CA TRP A 128 -35.03 12.49 1.74
C TRP A 128 -33.82 13.38 1.46
N LYS A 129 -32.84 12.94 0.65
CA LYS A 129 -31.68 13.77 0.27
C LYS A 129 -32.01 14.80 -0.81
N TYR A 130 -33.02 14.52 -1.62
CA TYR A 130 -33.39 15.31 -2.81
C TYR A 130 -34.69 16.08 -2.61
N GLU A 131 -35.62 15.53 -1.82
CA GLU A 131 -36.95 16.09 -1.54
C GLU A 131 -36.97 16.85 -0.19
N VAL A 132 -35.88 17.56 0.13
CA VAL A 132 -35.84 18.39 1.33
C VAL A 132 -36.58 19.70 1.05
N PRO A 133 -37.60 20.06 1.85
CA PRO A 133 -38.19 21.40 1.75
C PRO A 133 -37.15 22.44 2.17
N TYR A 134 -36.77 23.30 1.23
CA TYR A 134 -35.87 24.42 1.51
C TYR A 134 -36.68 25.71 1.71
N SER A 135 -36.19 26.57 2.61
CA SER A 135 -36.75 27.92 2.76
C SER A 135 -36.54 28.75 1.48
N PRO A 136 -37.39 29.75 1.21
CA PRO A 136 -37.27 30.61 0.03
C PRO A 136 -35.87 31.22 -0.15
N ASP A 137 -35.26 31.69 0.94
CA ASP A 137 -33.91 32.28 0.91
C ASP A 137 -32.82 31.28 0.52
N LYS A 138 -32.99 30.00 0.91
CA LYS A 138 -32.03 28.97 0.53
C LYS A 138 -32.19 28.55 -0.92
N LEU A 139 -33.41 28.60 -1.45
CA LEU A 139 -33.67 28.39 -2.88
C LEU A 139 -33.01 29.48 -3.72
N THR A 140 -33.13 30.76 -3.35
CA THR A 140 -32.48 31.86 -4.09
C THR A 140 -30.96 31.71 -4.12
N ILE A 141 -30.34 31.29 -3.01
CA ILE A 141 -28.90 31.00 -2.95
C ILE A 141 -28.51 29.84 -3.90
N ILE A 142 -29.30 28.77 -3.93
CA ILE A 142 -29.07 27.63 -4.84
C ILE A 142 -29.18 28.08 -6.30
N HIS A 143 -30.20 28.87 -6.64
CA HIS A 143 -30.38 29.41 -7.98
C HIS A 143 -29.21 30.33 -8.40
N ALA A 144 -28.78 31.24 -7.52
CA ALA A 144 -27.63 32.09 -7.77
C ALA A 144 -26.33 31.29 -7.94
N ALA A 145 -26.17 30.17 -7.21
CA ALA A 145 -25.03 29.28 -7.38
C ALA A 145 -25.06 28.57 -8.74
N LYS A 146 -26.21 28.06 -9.18
CA LYS A 146 -26.37 27.44 -10.51
C LYS A 146 -26.04 28.41 -11.64
N GLN A 147 -26.58 29.64 -11.56
CA GLN A 147 -26.29 30.69 -12.55
C GLN A 147 -24.79 31.02 -12.62
N ARG A 148 -24.10 31.10 -11.48
CA ARG A 148 -22.64 31.28 -11.44
C ARG A 148 -21.89 30.12 -12.07
N ASP A 149 -22.29 28.88 -11.78
CA ASP A 149 -21.66 27.68 -12.36
C ASP A 149 -21.84 27.64 -13.88
N GLU A 150 -23.01 28.01 -14.40
CA GLU A 150 -23.29 28.11 -15.84
C GLU A 150 -22.43 29.19 -16.53
N MET A 151 -22.31 30.37 -15.93
CA MET A 151 -21.51 31.47 -16.47
C MET A 151 -19.98 31.20 -16.44
N ILE A 152 -19.48 30.48 -15.42
CA ILE A 152 -18.04 30.25 -15.20
C ILE A 152 -17.57 28.91 -15.80
N GLY A 153 -18.50 28.01 -16.14
CA GLY A 153 -18.20 26.67 -16.65
C GLY A 153 -17.83 25.67 -15.54
N GLY A 154 -18.49 25.77 -14.39
CA GLY A 154 -18.34 24.87 -13.24
C GLY A 154 -17.17 25.21 -12.30
N LYS A 155 -16.57 24.18 -11.69
CA LYS A 155 -15.59 24.26 -10.57
C LYS A 155 -14.22 24.84 -10.94
N ARG A 156 -14.15 25.98 -11.61
CA ARG A 156 -12.91 26.75 -11.77
C ARG A 156 -12.79 27.67 -10.56
N LYS A 157 -11.83 27.36 -9.67
CA LYS A 157 -11.49 28.28 -8.58
C LYS A 157 -11.03 29.60 -9.19
N PRO A 158 -11.50 30.77 -8.70
CA PRO A 158 -10.96 32.03 -9.15
C PRO A 158 -9.46 32.07 -8.83
N LYS A 159 -8.61 32.24 -9.85
CA LYS A 159 -7.17 32.45 -9.66
C LYS A 159 -7.00 33.83 -9.02
N ARG A 160 -6.73 33.87 -7.72
CA ARG A 160 -6.26 35.09 -7.06
C ARG A 160 -4.80 35.29 -7.43
N ILE A 161 -4.53 36.18 -8.38
CA ILE A 161 -3.17 36.62 -8.70
C ILE A 161 -2.81 37.66 -7.64
N VAL A 162 -1.87 37.33 -6.76
CA VAL A 162 -1.29 38.30 -5.83
C VAL A 162 -0.09 38.90 -6.54
N PRO A 163 -0.04 40.22 -6.80
CA PRO A 163 1.14 40.85 -7.38
C PRO A 163 2.28 40.77 -6.38
N TYR A 164 3.38 40.13 -6.76
CA TYR A 164 4.63 40.12 -5.99
C TYR A 164 5.36 41.45 -6.26
N ILE A 165 5.51 42.26 -5.22
CA ILE A 165 6.28 43.49 -5.25
C ILE A 165 7.54 43.20 -4.43
N GLY A 166 8.59 42.71 -5.10
CA GLY A 166 9.90 42.47 -4.50
C GLY A 166 10.73 43.75 -4.56
N TRP A 167 10.88 44.43 -3.43
CA TRP A 167 11.92 45.42 -3.15
C TRP A 167 12.69 44.88 -1.94
N GLU A 168 14.00 44.93 -1.78
CA GLU A 168 15.16 45.29 -2.62
C GLU A 168 16.36 44.66 -1.86
N GLU A 169 17.40 44.31 -2.59
CA GLU A 169 18.67 43.78 -2.07
C GLU A 169 19.45 44.86 -1.27
N GLU A 170 20.27 44.38 -0.33
CA GLU A 170 21.46 45.02 0.25
C GLU A 170 21.33 46.40 0.92
N ILE A 171 21.45 46.40 2.27
CA ILE A 171 22.07 47.50 3.00
C ILE A 171 23.12 46.89 3.93
N ASP A 172 24.33 47.44 3.79
CA ASP A 172 25.64 47.09 4.37
C ASP A 172 25.70 46.59 5.82
#